data_AF-A0A6J7RRE6-F1
#
_entry.id   AF-A0A6J7RRE6-F1
#
_cell.length_a   1.000
_cell.length_b   1.000
_cell.length_c   1.000
_cell.angle_alpha   90.00
_cell.angle_beta   90.00
_cell.angle_gamma   90.00
#
_symmetry.space_group_name_H-M   'P 1'
#
loop_
_entity.id
_entity.type
_entity.pdbx_description
1 polymer ?
#
loop_
_entity_poly.entity_id
_entity_poly.type
_entity_poly.pdbx_seq_one_letter_code
_entity_poly.pdbx_strand_id
1 'polypeptide(L)'
;MNDPLQLAEDDAIGLSPQLHAVSSIKDIVVAWGEHETKSFKDQSRNYAQYLTDGGCDVAQIEVEECDHFDVIYDLVTPATSLGDATLRLLHE
;
A
#
# COMPACT_ATOMS: atom_id res chain seq x y z
N MET A 1 20.39 10.37 -3.97
CA MET A 1 20.66 10.79 -2.58
C MET A 1 19.33 11.13 -1.93
N ASN A 2 19.03 10.57 -0.76
CA ASN A 2 17.83 10.85 0.01
C ASN A 2 18.13 12.00 1.01
N ASP A 3 18.56 13.15 0.48
CA ASP A 3 19.07 14.28 1.27
C ASP A 3 18.09 14.87 2.29
N PRO A 4 16.75 14.89 2.07
CA PRO A 4 15.81 15.42 3.06
C PRO A 4 15.77 14.60 4.35
N LEU A 5 16.03 13.30 4.28
CA LEU A 5 16.00 12.39 5.43
C LEU A 5 17.40 12.00 5.93
N GLN A 6 18.46 12.37 5.19
CA GLN A 6 19.87 12.12 5.54
C GLN A 6 20.18 10.65 5.88
N LEU A 7 19.52 9.72 5.21
CA LEU A 7 19.70 8.29 5.46
C LEU A 7 21.03 7.80 4.90
N ALA A 8 21.79 7.06 5.70
CA ALA A 8 22.86 6.21 5.18
C ALA A 8 22.26 5.04 4.39
N GLU A 9 23.10 4.33 3.62
CA GLU A 9 22.65 3.19 2.82
C GLU A 9 22.01 2.09 3.69
N ASP A 10 22.65 1.76 4.81
CA ASP A 10 22.13 0.78 5.77
C ASP A 10 20.79 1.23 6.37
N ASP A 11 20.61 2.54 6.62
CA ASP A 11 19.35 3.08 7.13
C ASP A 11 18.24 2.98 6.07
N ALA A 12 18.56 3.29 4.81
CA ALA A 12 17.60 3.19 3.70
C ALA A 12 17.14 1.74 3.50
N ILE A 13 18.05 0.78 3.61
CA ILE A 13 17.71 -0.65 3.55
C ILE A 13 16.84 -1.03 4.75
N GLY A 14 17.27 -0.66 5.97
CA GLY A 14 16.56 -0.95 7.21
C GLY A 14 15.13 -0.40 7.24
N LEU A 15 14.88 0.73 6.58
CA LEU A 15 13.58 1.40 6.54
C LEU A 15 12.71 1.05 5.32
N SER A 16 13.18 0.17 4.42
CA SER A 16 12.43 -0.22 3.21
C SER A 16 11.67 -1.53 3.43
N PRO A 17 10.33 -1.52 3.61
CA PRO A 17 9.55 -2.74 3.86
C PRO A 17 9.71 -3.80 2.75
N GLN A 18 9.92 -3.33 1.51
CA GLN A 18 10.18 -4.15 0.34
C GLN A 18 11.41 -5.07 0.44
N LEU A 19 12.34 -4.78 1.37
CA LEU A 19 13.60 -5.52 1.56
C LEU A 19 13.59 -6.45 2.78
N HIS A 20 12.46 -6.54 3.49
CA HIS A 20 12.31 -7.36 4.71
C HIS A 20 11.33 -8.50 4.49
N ALA A 21 11.53 -9.62 5.19
CA ALA A 21 10.64 -10.78 5.10
C ALA A 21 9.17 -10.38 5.33
N VAL A 22 8.28 -10.92 4.49
CA VAL A 22 6.84 -10.68 4.58
C VAL A 22 6.30 -11.25 5.89
N SER A 23 5.45 -10.47 6.58
CA SER A 23 4.82 -10.87 7.82
C SER A 23 3.80 -11.99 7.60
N SER A 24 3.40 -12.70 8.66
CA SER A 24 2.35 -13.72 8.59
C SER A 24 0.92 -13.17 8.53
N ILE A 25 0.73 -11.86 8.28
CA ILE A 25 -0.59 -11.28 8.07
C ILE A 25 -1.14 -11.85 6.76
N LYS A 26 -2.35 -12.40 6.84
CA LYS A 26 -2.93 -13.14 5.72
C LYS A 26 -3.59 -12.18 4.72
N ASP A 27 -4.52 -11.37 5.17
CA ASP A 27 -5.37 -10.54 4.31
C ASP A 27 -4.88 -9.08 4.35
N ILE A 28 -4.51 -8.54 3.18
CA ILE A 28 -3.90 -7.21 3.05
C ILE A 28 -4.61 -6.42 1.93
N VAL A 29 -4.86 -5.14 2.18
CA VAL A 29 -5.29 -4.18 1.15
C VAL A 29 -4.13 -3.23 0.85
N VAL A 30 -3.74 -3.15 -0.42
CA VAL A 30 -2.80 -2.15 -0.94
C VAL A 30 -3.57 -1.23 -1.88
N ALA A 31 -3.65 0.06 -1.53
CA ALA A 31 -4.43 1.02 -2.29
C ALA A 31 -3.63 2.28 -2.64
N TRP A 32 -4.01 2.92 -3.75
CA TRP A 32 -3.47 4.21 -4.21
C TRP A 32 -4.53 4.98 -4.98
N GLY A 33 -4.41 6.31 -5.06
CA GLY A 33 -5.31 7.14 -5.86
C GLY A 33 -5.02 7.06 -7.37
N GLU A 34 -6.05 7.23 -8.20
CA GLU A 34 -5.90 7.37 -9.65
C GLU A 34 -5.00 8.56 -10.02
N HIS A 35 -5.05 9.66 -9.27
CA HIS A 35 -4.27 10.88 -9.53
C HIS A 35 -2.91 10.89 -8.83
N GLU A 36 -2.27 9.71 -8.73
CA GLU A 36 -0.93 9.55 -8.18
C GLU A 36 0.18 9.64 -9.23
N THR A 37 1.40 9.97 -8.78
CA THR A 37 2.56 9.88 -9.67
C THR A 37 2.79 8.43 -10.09
N LYS A 38 3.37 8.24 -11.28
CA LYS A 38 3.75 6.90 -11.76
C LYS A 38 4.59 6.12 -10.73
N SER A 39 5.49 6.80 -10.02
CA SER A 39 6.36 6.18 -9.01
C SER A 39 5.57 5.61 -7.83
N PHE A 40 4.56 6.33 -7.33
CA PHE A 40 3.68 5.83 -6.26
C PHE A 40 2.92 4.60 -6.72
N LYS A 41 2.31 4.64 -7.92
CA LYS A 41 1.56 3.50 -8.47
C LYS A 41 2.46 2.27 -8.69
N ASP A 42 3.68 2.47 -9.19
CA ASP A 42 4.63 1.38 -9.41
C ASP A 42 5.12 0.78 -8.10
N GLN A 43 5.43 1.61 -7.10
CA GLN A 43 5.81 1.13 -5.77
C GLN A 43 4.68 0.34 -5.11
N SER A 44 3.44 0.81 -5.18
CA SER A 44 2.28 0.09 -4.64
C SER A 44 2.09 -1.27 -5.31
N ARG A 45 2.15 -1.34 -6.65
CA ARG A 45 2.05 -2.61 -7.39
C ARG A 45 3.20 -3.58 -7.08
N ASN A 46 4.43 -3.07 -7.02
CA ASN A 46 5.59 -3.89 -6.70
C ASN A 46 5.50 -4.46 -5.28
N TYR A 47 5.05 -3.65 -4.32
CA TYR A 47 4.89 -4.09 -2.94
C TYR A 47 3.73 -5.08 -2.79
N ALA A 48 2.62 -4.87 -3.49
CA ALA A 48 1.53 -5.83 -3.53
C ALA A 48 1.97 -7.18 -4.11
N GLN A 49 2.72 -7.19 -5.22
CA GLN A 49 3.28 -8.43 -5.79
C GLN A 49 4.21 -9.12 -4.81
N TYR A 50 5.08 -8.38 -4.13
CA TYR A 50 5.97 -8.94 -3.12
C TYR A 50 5.24 -9.62 -1.96
N LEU A 51 4.16 -9.00 -1.48
CA LEU A 51 3.31 -9.57 -0.44
C LEU A 51 2.60 -10.85 -0.94
N THR A 52 2.08 -10.83 -2.18
CA THR A 52 1.48 -12.02 -2.81
C THR A 52 2.48 -13.16 -2.96
N ASP A 53 3.70 -12.87 -3.41
CA ASP A 53 4.79 -13.86 -3.51
C ASP A 53 5.21 -14.41 -2.13
N GLY A 54 5.04 -13.58 -1.08
CA GLY A 54 5.20 -13.95 0.33
C GLY A 54 4.04 -14.77 0.91
N GLY A 55 2.97 -15.02 0.15
CA GLY A 55 1.83 -15.84 0.55
C GLY A 55 0.65 -15.09 1.17
N CYS A 56 0.64 -13.76 1.12
CA CYS A 56 -0.52 -12.96 1.54
C CYS A 56 -1.62 -12.99 0.47
N ASP A 57 -2.88 -12.91 0.91
CA ASP A 57 -4.02 -12.57 0.05
C ASP A 57 -4.12 -11.04 -0.04
N VAL A 58 -3.81 -10.49 -1.22
CA VAL A 58 -3.62 -9.05 -1.41
C VAL A 58 -4.68 -8.50 -2.35
N ALA A 59 -5.56 -7.65 -1.84
CA ALA A 59 -6.42 -6.81 -2.66
C ALA A 59 -5.68 -5.55 -3.10
N GLN A 60 -5.57 -5.34 -4.41
CA GLN A 60 -5.01 -4.12 -4.99
C GLN A 60 -6.13 -3.20 -5.46
N ILE A 61 -6.10 -1.93 -5.03
CA ILE A 61 -7.18 -0.97 -5.32
C ILE A 61 -6.60 0.35 -5.80
N GLU A 62 -6.83 0.67 -7.08
CA GLU A 62 -6.70 2.03 -7.59
C GLU A 62 -8.04 2.73 -7.38
N VAL A 63 -8.06 3.76 -6.53
CA VAL A 63 -9.28 4.49 -6.17
C VAL A 63 -9.52 5.60 -7.19
N GLU A 64 -10.62 5.45 -7.94
CA GLU A 64 -11.04 6.39 -8.99
C GLU A 64 -11.21 7.81 -8.45
N GLU A 65 -10.88 8.80 -9.27
CA GLU A 65 -11.00 10.23 -8.98
C GLU A 65 -10.25 10.73 -7.74
N CYS A 66 -9.49 9.88 -7.03
CA CYS A 66 -8.77 10.23 -5.82
C CYS A 66 -7.30 10.57 -6.08
N ASP A 67 -6.77 11.51 -5.30
CA ASP A 67 -5.34 11.76 -5.16
C ASP A 67 -4.81 11.20 -3.82
N HIS A 68 -3.56 11.54 -3.49
CA HIS A 68 -2.89 11.09 -2.27
C HIS A 68 -3.59 11.53 -0.97
N PHE A 69 -4.27 12.67 -1.00
CA PHE A 69 -4.88 13.28 0.18
C PHE A 69 -6.30 12.79 0.37
N ASP A 70 -7.05 12.69 -0.72
CA ASP A 70 -8.47 12.38 -0.65
C ASP A 70 -8.75 10.87 -0.53
N VAL A 71 -7.83 10.01 -0.96
CA VAL A 71 -7.96 8.54 -0.85
C VAL A 71 -8.23 8.07 0.59
N ILE A 72 -7.79 8.83 1.59
CA ILE A 72 -7.97 8.49 3.01
C ILE A 72 -9.44 8.60 3.45
N TYR A 73 -10.24 9.41 2.77
CA TYR A 73 -11.68 9.56 3.07
C TYR A 73 -12.47 8.31 2.68
N ASP A 74 -11.97 7.52 1.73
CA ASP A 74 -12.61 6.27 1.33
C ASP A 74 -12.28 5.10 2.28
N LEU A 75 -11.27 5.23 3.14
CA LEU A 75 -10.72 4.13 3.96
C LEU A 75 -11.77 3.37 4.77
N VAL A 76 -12.78 4.05 5.30
CA VAL A 76 -13.86 3.43 6.07
C VAL A 76 -15.25 3.86 5.59
N THR A 77 -15.32 4.38 4.36
CA THR A 77 -16.59 4.83 3.77
C THR A 77 -17.27 3.64 3.11
N PRO A 78 -18.43 3.16 3.61
CA PRO A 78 -19.11 2.03 3.01
C PRO A 78 -19.51 2.31 1.56
N ALA A 79 -19.57 1.25 0.76
CA ALA A 79 -19.90 1.30 -0.67
C ALA A 79 -18.89 2.02 -1.56
N THR A 80 -17.68 2.30 -1.08
CA THR A 80 -16.51 2.59 -1.92
C THR A 80 -15.64 1.34 -2.03
N SER A 81 -14.84 1.23 -3.10
CA SER A 81 -13.98 0.07 -3.32
C SER A 81 -12.99 -0.15 -2.17
N LEU A 82 -12.34 0.93 -1.71
CA LEU A 82 -11.41 0.91 -0.59
C LEU A 82 -12.11 0.68 0.75
N GLY A 83 -13.25 1.32 0.99
CA GLY A 83 -13.98 1.18 2.25
C GLY A 83 -14.55 -0.22 2.44
N ASP A 84 -15.15 -0.81 1.41
CA ASP A 84 -15.67 -2.18 1.46
C ASP A 84 -14.55 -3.21 1.62
N ALA A 85 -13.37 -2.98 1.05
CA ALA A 85 -12.22 -3.84 1.26
C ALA A 85 -11.67 -3.72 2.70
N THR A 86 -11.57 -2.50 3.22
CA THR A 86 -11.05 -2.25 4.57
C THR A 86 -11.99 -2.76 5.66
N LEU A 87 -13.30 -2.53 5.52
CA LEU A 87 -14.30 -3.01 6.47
C LEU A 87 -14.35 -4.54 6.53
N ARG A 88 -14.08 -5.24 5.41
CA ARG A 88 -13.96 -6.71 5.42
C ARG A 88 -12.84 -7.20 6.33
N LEU A 89 -11.69 -6.51 6.37
CA LEU A 89 -10.58 -6.87 7.26
C LEU A 89 -10.92 -6.77 8.77
N LEU A 90 -11.94 -5.98 9.13
CA LEU A 90 -12.33 -5.77 10.53
C LEU A 90 -13.39 -6.77 11.02
N HIS A 91 -13.99 -7.53 10.11
CA HIS A 91 -15.12 -8.43 10.40
C HIS A 91 -14.69 -9.92 10.40
N GLU A 92 -13.38 -10.19 10.47
CA GLU A 92 -12.78 -11.52 10.56
C GLU A 92 -12.68 -12.06 12.00
#